data_AF-A0A1Y2SHA4-F1
#
_entry.id   AF-A0A1Y2SHA4-F1
#
_cell.length_a   1.000
_cell.length_b   1.000
_cell.length_c   1.000
_cell.angle_alpha   90.00
_cell.angle_beta   90.00
_cell.angle_gamma   90.00
#
_symmetry.space_group_name_H-M   'P 1'
#
loop_
_entity.id
_entity.type
_entity.pdbx_description
1 polymer ?
#
loop_
_entity_poly.entity_id
_entity_poly.type
_entity_poly.pdbx_seq_one_letter_code
_entity_poly.pdbx_strand_id
1 'polypeptide(L)' 'MRRTRFDAALDKRAHIKKCESDGNIADSTEVRMALMSRVKRGEITLEQAQAELKKIQRTAKKNGMKTRSQAWNEG' A
#
# COMPACT_ATOMS: atom_id res chain seq x y z
N MET A 1 25.99 -3.84 -19.19
CA MET A 1 25.17 -2.61 -19.03
C MET A 1 24.85 -2.46 -17.55
N ARG A 2 25.16 -1.32 -16.91
CA ARG A 2 24.83 -1.11 -15.48
C ARG A 2 23.35 -0.72 -15.36
N ARG A 3 22.64 -1.31 -14.40
CA ARG A 3 21.24 -0.98 -14.10
C ARG A 3 21.11 0.51 -13.77
N THR A 4 20.22 1.20 -14.45
CA THR A 4 19.98 2.63 -14.18
C THR A 4 19.04 2.78 -12.98
N ARG A 5 18.97 4.01 -12.44
CA ARG A 5 17.98 4.35 -11.40
C ARG A 5 16.54 4.21 -11.91
N PHE A 6 16.34 4.40 -13.22
CA PHE A 6 15.04 4.22 -13.86
C PHE A 6 14.63 2.76 -13.89
N ASP A 7 15.54 1.86 -14.28
CA ASP A 7 15.27 0.41 -14.30
C ASP A 7 14.90 -0.07 -12.90
N ALA A 8 15.68 0.30 -11.88
CA ALA A 8 15.38 -0.06 -10.49
C ALA A 8 13.99 0.45 -10.02
N ALA A 9 13.55 1.62 -10.50
CA ALA A 9 12.21 2.12 -10.18
C ALA A 9 11.10 1.33 -10.89
N LEU A 10 11.34 0.84 -12.11
CA LEU A 10 10.40 -0.04 -12.81
C LEU A 10 10.26 -1.38 -12.08
N ASP A 11 11.37 -1.96 -11.62
CA ASP A 11 11.38 -3.21 -10.87
C ASP A 11 10.60 -3.10 -9.56
N LYS A 12 10.82 -2.01 -8.82
CA LYS A 12 10.04 -1.67 -7.62
C LYS A 12 8.54 -1.56 -7.88
N ARG A 13 8.16 -0.91 -8.99
CA ARG A 13 6.74 -0.81 -9.39
C ARG A 13 6.16 -2.18 -9.72
N ALA A 14 6.91 -3.02 -10.43
CA ALA A 14 6.49 -4.38 -10.74
C ALA A 14 6.34 -5.24 -9.46
N HIS A 15 7.28 -5.11 -8.53
CA HIS A 15 7.25 -5.81 -7.24
C HIS A 15 6.03 -5.41 -6.40
N ILE A 16 5.69 -4.12 -6.32
CA ILE A 16 4.46 -3.67 -5.66
C ILE A 16 3.24 -4.31 -6.32
N LYS A 17 3.11 -4.24 -7.64
CA LYS A 17 1.95 -4.78 -8.37
C LYS A 17 1.77 -6.27 -8.08
N LYS A 18 2.87 -7.02 -8.07
CA LYS A 18 2.87 -8.45 -7.71
C LYS A 18 2.45 -8.66 -6.26
N CYS A 19 3.01 -7.92 -5.31
CA CYS A 19 2.61 -8.03 -3.90
C CYS A 19 1.13 -7.67 -3.69
N GLU A 20 0.59 -6.72 -4.45
CA GLU A 20 -0.84 -6.39 -4.42
C GLU A 20 -1.71 -7.52 -5.00
N SER A 21 -1.32 -8.09 -6.15
CA SER A 21 -2.06 -9.22 -6.75
C SER A 21 -2.04 -10.46 -5.86
N ASP A 22 -0.94 -10.67 -5.14
CA ASP A 22 -0.77 -11.80 -4.21
C ASP A 22 -1.49 -11.56 -2.87
N GLY A 23 -2.15 -10.41 -2.67
CA GLY A 23 -2.87 -10.08 -1.44
C GLY A 23 -1.97 -9.83 -0.23
N ASN A 24 -0.67 -9.59 -0.45
CA ASN A 24 0.32 -9.48 0.62
C ASN A 24 0.46 -8.06 1.20
N ILE A 25 -0.20 -7.06 0.60
CA ILE A 25 -0.14 -5.66 1.04
C ILE A 25 -1.37 -5.28 1.87
N ALA A 26 -1.15 -4.98 3.16
CA ALA A 26 -2.22 -4.60 4.07
C ALA A 26 -2.87 -3.25 3.71
N ASP A 27 -2.08 -2.25 3.30
CA ASP A 27 -2.53 -0.93 2.88
C ASP A 27 -2.53 -0.78 1.35
N SER A 28 -3.09 -1.79 0.68
CA SER A 28 -3.18 -1.87 -0.78
C SER A 28 -3.92 -0.67 -1.39
N THR A 29 -3.77 -0.50 -2.69
CA THR A 29 -4.49 0.53 -3.45
C THR A 29 -6.00 0.38 -3.29
N GLU A 30 -6.52 -0.86 -3.29
CA GLU A 30 -7.94 -1.15 -3.08
C GLU A 30 -8.41 -0.67 -1.70
N VAL A 31 -7.67 -0.98 -0.63
CA VAL A 31 -7.99 -0.52 0.73
C VAL A 31 -8.03 1.01 0.81
N ARG A 32 -7.06 1.69 0.18
CA ARG A 32 -7.02 3.17 0.13
C ARG A 32 -8.23 3.73 -0.63
N MET A 33 -8.60 3.11 -1.75
CA MET A 33 -9.76 3.52 -2.55
C MET A 33 -11.07 3.30 -1.78
N ALA A 34 -11.20 2.21 -1.03
CA ALA A 34 -12.36 1.96 -0.17
C ALA A 34 -12.51 3.04 0.92
N LEU A 35 -11.43 3.39 1.60
CA LEU A 35 -11.42 4.48 2.59
C LEU A 35 -11.81 5.82 1.95
N MET A 36 -11.23 6.15 0.79
CA MET A 36 -11.56 7.39 0.09
C MET A 36 -13.00 7.41 -0.45
N SER A 37 -13.55 6.26 -0.82
CA SER A 37 -14.96 6.16 -1.19
C SER A 37 -15.87 6.52 -0.01
N ARG A 38 -15.56 6.03 1.20
CA ARG A 38 -16.31 6.37 2.43
C ARG A 38 -16.21 7.86 2.75
N VAL A 39 -15.03 8.46 2.56
CA VAL A 39 -14.83 9.93 2.69
C VAL A 39 -15.70 10.68 1.70
N LYS A 40 -15.70 10.29 0.42
CA LYS A 40 -16.51 10.95 -0.63
C LYS A 40 -18.01 10.85 -0.36
N ARG A 41 -18.47 9.77 0.27
CA ARG A 41 -19.87 9.61 0.70
C ARG A 41 -20.21 10.39 1.97
N GLY A 42 -19.22 10.99 2.63
CA GLY A 42 -19.41 11.71 3.89
C GLY A 42 -19.59 10.81 5.12
N GLU A 43 -19.31 9.50 4.99
CA GLU A 43 -19.44 8.54 6.09
C GLU A 43 -18.35 8.69 7.15
N ILE A 44 -17.16 9.09 6.70
CA ILE A 44 -16.00 9.36 7.55
C ILE A 44 -15.30 10.63 7.09
N THR A 45 -14.62 11.31 8.01
CA THR A 45 -13.74 12.43 7.67
C THR A 45 -12.43 11.93 7.06
N LEU A 46 -11.71 12.82 6.38
CA LEU A 46 -10.37 12.52 5.87
C LEU A 46 -9.42 12.10 7.01
N GLU A 47 -9.52 12.73 8.17
CA GLU A 47 -8.72 12.40 9.35
C GLU A 47 -9.03 10.99 9.86
N GLN A 48 -10.31 10.60 9.93
CA GLN A 48 -10.72 9.25 10.30
C GLN A 48 -10.18 8.22 9.31
N ALA A 49 -10.26 8.48 8.00
CA ALA A 49 -9.68 7.61 6.99
C ALA A 49 -8.16 7.44 7.15
N GLN A 50 -7.43 8.53 7.44
CA GLN A 50 -5.99 8.48 7.71
C GLN A 50 -5.68 7.69 8.98
N ALA A 51 -6.47 7.86 10.03
CA ALA A 51 -6.33 7.10 11.27
C ALA A 51 -6.58 5.61 11.07
N GLU A 52 -7.61 5.23 10.29
CA GLU A 52 -7.89 3.85 9.90
C GLU A 52 -6.73 3.26 9.08
N LEU A 53 -6.24 3.97 8.07
CA LEU A 53 -5.10 3.53 7.27
C LEU A 53 -3.85 3.30 8.14
N LYS A 54 -3.58 4.19 9.10
CA LYS A 54 -2.45 4.06 10.03
C LYS A 54 -2.60 2.85 10.96
N LYS A 55 -3.83 2.52 11.38
CA LYS A 55 -4.10 1.29 12.15
C LYS A 55 -3.79 0.05 11.31
N ILE A 56 -4.26 -0.01 10.07
CA ILE A 56 -4.00 -1.11 9.12
C ILE A 56 -2.49 -1.30 8.92
N GLN A 57 -1.75 -0.22 8.70
CA GLN A 57 -0.29 -0.28 8.54
C GLN A 57 0.42 -0.81 9.79
N ARG A 58 -0.03 -0.41 10.99
CA ARG A 58 0.55 -0.89 12.25
C ARG A 58 0.31 -2.38 12.49
N THR A 59 -0.83 -2.91 12.07
CA THR A 59 -1.18 -4.32 12.25
C THR A 59 -0.66 -5.22 11.14
N ALA A 60 -0.19 -4.66 10.01
CA ALA A 60 0.31 -5.41 8.85
C ALA A 60 1.30 -6.53 9.25
N LYS A 61 2.38 -6.18 9.94
CA LYS A 61 3.42 -7.14 10.37
C LYS A 61 2.85 -8.23 11.29
N LYS A 62 1.95 -7.87 12.19
CA LYS A 62 1.31 -8.82 13.11
C LYS A 62 0.46 -9.85 12.34
N ASN A 63 -0.13 -9.44 11.22
CA ASN A 63 -0.96 -10.29 10.37
C ASN A 63 -0.16 -11.02 9.28
N GLY A 64 1.17 -11.00 9.32
CA GLY A 64 2.02 -11.60 8.28
C GLY A 64 2.02 -10.85 6.95
N MET A 65 1.44 -9.65 6.90
CA MET A 65 1.37 -8.80 5.71
C MET A 65 2.46 -7.72 5.75
N LYS A 66 2.71 -7.09 4.60
CA LYS A 66 3.61 -5.93 4.49
C LYS A 66 2.84 -4.68 4.12
N THR A 67 3.45 -3.52 4.36
CA THR A 67 2.94 -2.25 3.84
C THR A 67 3.43 -2.01 2.41
N ARG A 68 2.73 -1.17 1.66
CA ARG A 68 3.12 -0.76 0.31
C ARG A 68 4.50 -0.10 0.29
N SER A 69 4.86 0.62 1.36
CA SER A 69 6.18 1.22 1.53
C SER A 69 7.27 0.16 1.71
N GLN A 70 7.00 -0.89 2.50
CA GLN A 70 7.93 -2.02 2.64
C GLN A 70 8.10 -2.76 1.31
N ALA A 71 7.00 -3.05 0.60
CA ALA A 71 7.06 -3.65 -0.72
C ALA A 71 7.86 -2.81 -1.73
N TRP A 72 7.81 -1.47 -1.65
CA TRP A 72 8.64 -0.59 -2.47
C TRP A 72 10.14 -0.72 -2.17
N ASN A 73 10.49 -0.86 -0.90
CA ASN A 73 11.89 -0.92 -0.47
C ASN A 73 12.52 -2.29 -0.72
N GLU A 74 11.71 -3.34 -0.80
CA GLU A 74 12.13 -4.72 -1.10
C GLU A 74 12.36 -5.00 -2.59
N GLY A 75 11.69 -4.26 -3.48
CA GLY A 75 11.89 -4.37 -4.93
C GLY A 75 13.12 -3.64 -5.43
#